data_AF-A0A841SZX3-F1
#
_entry.id   AF-A0A841SZX3-F1
#
_cell.length_a   1.000
_cell.length_b   1.000
_cell.length_c   1.000
_cell.angle_alpha   90.00
_cell.angle_beta   90.00
_cell.angle_gamma   90.00
#
_symmetry.space_group_name_H-M   'P 1'
#
loop_
_entity.id
_entity.type
_entity.pdbx_description
1 polymer ?
#
loop_
_entity_poly.entity_id
_entity_poly.type
_entity_poly.pdbx_seq_one_letter_code
_entity_poly.pdbx_strand_id
1 'polypeptide(L)'
;MGTRLLSEQIIRQKYPHLRYIRIHTRGRNSADIYAWNEELQLPDKDRYELGQFAATYLTPYVCFHVKAYSMLKEDRVPRVEELPEPIYKAAMNRCLDQERLLSVVNGMFTNGRVSFRCYDPIAGRIHLDLWPNAPVTDIEKELLHRYLYELLPLGSSFEVTYR
;
A
#
# COMPACT_ATOMS: atom_id res chain seq x y z
N MET A 1 8.64 -3.27 7.57
CA MET A 1 7.86 -2.25 6.85
C MET A 1 6.38 -2.45 7.13
N GLY A 2 5.54 -1.40 7.13
CA GLY A 2 4.09 -1.55 7.27
C GLY A 2 3.39 -1.38 5.93
N THR A 3 2.82 -2.46 5.38
CA THR A 3 2.09 -2.45 4.10
C THR A 3 0.65 -1.97 4.30
N ARG A 4 -0.02 -1.67 3.18
CA ARG A 4 -1.45 -1.35 3.16
C ARG A 4 -2.29 -2.48 3.77
N LEU A 5 -2.14 -3.69 3.25
CA LEU A 5 -2.95 -4.86 3.65
C LEU A 5 -2.79 -5.20 5.13
N LEU A 6 -1.56 -5.21 5.63
CA LEU A 6 -1.29 -5.47 7.04
C LEU A 6 -1.95 -4.42 7.94
N SER A 7 -1.82 -3.14 7.57
CA SER A 7 -2.38 -2.03 8.35
C SER A 7 -3.91 -2.06 8.35
N GLU A 8 -4.54 -2.37 7.22
CA GLU A 8 -6.00 -2.56 7.16
C GLU A 8 -6.47 -3.72 8.04
N GLN A 9 -5.74 -4.84 8.04
CA GLN A 9 -6.08 -5.97 8.90
C GLN A 9 -5.95 -5.61 10.38
N ILE A 10 -4.90 -4.87 10.77
CA ILE A 10 -4.71 -4.41 12.14
C ILE A 10 -5.89 -3.51 12.57
N ILE A 11 -6.33 -2.59 11.71
CA ILE A 11 -7.50 -1.74 12.00
C ILE A 11 -8.76 -2.60 12.14
N ARG A 12 -9.02 -3.53 11.21
CA ARG A 12 -10.19 -4.43 11.27
C ARG A 12 -10.24 -5.24 12.57
N GLN A 13 -9.08 -5.70 13.06
CA GLN A 13 -8.99 -6.43 14.32
C GLN A 13 -9.27 -5.54 15.54
N LYS A 14 -8.85 -4.28 15.51
CA LYS A 14 -9.02 -3.33 16.61
C LYS A 14 -10.42 -2.69 16.65
N TYR A 15 -11.00 -2.41 15.49
CA TYR A 15 -12.29 -1.73 15.31
C TYR A 15 -13.24 -2.61 14.48
N PRO A 16 -13.75 -3.72 15.04
CA PRO A 16 -14.54 -4.69 14.28
C PRO A 16 -15.88 -4.15 13.76
N HIS A 17 -16.39 -3.05 14.33
CA HIS A 17 -17.59 -2.36 13.85
C HIS A 17 -17.36 -1.56 12.56
N LEU A 18 -16.11 -1.24 12.22
CA LEU A 18 -15.74 -0.63 10.95
C LEU A 18 -15.57 -1.74 9.89
N ARG A 19 -16.60 -1.94 9.07
CA ARG A 19 -16.62 -3.01 8.06
C ARG A 19 -15.83 -2.67 6.81
N TYR A 20 -15.94 -1.42 6.36
CA TYR A 20 -15.29 -0.97 5.14
C TYR A 20 -14.05 -0.21 5.55
N ILE A 21 -12.87 -0.76 5.24
CA ILE A 21 -11.59 -0.13 5.55
C ILE A 21 -10.70 -0.23 4.32
N ARG A 22 -10.14 0.90 3.89
CA ARG A 22 -9.14 1.00 2.82
C ARG A 22 -8.09 2.03 3.21
N ILE A 23 -6.83 1.77 2.93
CA ILE A 23 -5.74 2.73 3.09
C ILE A 23 -5.15 3.07 1.73
N HIS A 24 -4.84 4.35 1.50
CA HIS A 24 -4.19 4.80 0.27
C HIS A 24 -3.03 5.74 0.59
N THR A 25 -1.87 5.45 0.03
CA THR A 25 -0.70 6.33 0.15
C THR A 25 -0.80 7.50 -0.82
N ARG A 26 -0.63 8.74 -0.32
CA ARG A 26 -0.55 9.96 -1.14
C ARG A 26 0.88 10.32 -1.55
N GLY A 27 1.88 9.63 -0.99
CA GLY A 27 3.28 10.01 -1.06
C GLY A 27 3.64 11.03 0.02
N ARG A 28 4.88 11.54 0.02
CA ARG A 28 5.40 12.50 1.01
C ARG A 28 5.14 12.07 2.46
N ASN A 29 5.29 10.78 2.73
CA ASN A 29 5.06 10.18 4.04
C ASN A 29 3.64 10.43 4.58
N SER A 30 2.64 10.40 3.69
CA SER A 30 1.24 10.56 4.08
C SER A 30 0.33 9.49 3.46
N ALA A 31 -0.70 9.12 4.21
CA ALA A 31 -1.71 8.15 3.79
C ALA A 31 -3.10 8.53 4.30
N ASP A 32 -4.11 8.15 3.55
CA ASP A 32 -5.51 8.29 3.94
C ASP A 32 -6.06 6.94 4.37
N ILE A 33 -6.84 6.94 5.43
CA ILE A 33 -7.62 5.81 5.91
C ILE A 33 -9.09 6.12 5.62
N TYR A 34 -9.69 5.32 4.77
CA TYR A 34 -11.09 5.38 4.41
C TYR A 34 -11.84 4.34 5.22
N ALA A 35 -12.84 4.78 5.98
CA ALA A 35 -13.58 3.90 6.87
C ALA A 35 -15.10 4.15 6.83
N TRP A 36 -15.87 3.07 6.96
CA TRP A 36 -17.29 3.09 7.29
C TRP A 36 -17.67 1.93 8.22
N ASN A 37 -18.66 2.18 9.07
CA ASN A 37 -19.38 1.15 9.82
C ASN A 37 -20.40 0.41 8.93
N GLU A 38 -21.21 -0.47 9.53
CA GLU A 38 -22.28 -1.21 8.84
C GLU A 38 -23.38 -0.31 8.24
N GLU A 39 -23.57 0.87 8.81
CA GLU A 39 -24.57 1.87 8.39
C GLU A 39 -24.04 2.82 7.31
N LEU A 40 -22.85 2.55 6.76
CA LEU A 40 -22.17 3.39 5.76
C LEU A 40 -21.85 4.80 6.28
N GLN A 41 -21.52 4.90 7.57
CA GLN A 41 -21.19 6.14 8.25
C GLN A 41 -19.79 6.08 8.84
N LEU A 42 -19.17 7.26 8.99
CA LEU A 42 -17.97 7.45 9.79
C LEU A 42 -18.29 8.46 10.90
N PRO A 43 -18.74 7.99 12.07
CA PRO A 43 -18.98 8.84 13.22
C PRO A 43 -17.71 9.60 13.61
N ASP A 44 -17.85 10.84 14.09
CA ASP A 44 -16.69 11.69 14.44
C ASP A 44 -15.84 11.06 15.56
N LYS A 45 -16.46 10.32 16.48
CA LYS A 45 -15.76 9.54 17.51
C LYS A 45 -14.84 8.51 16.88
N ASP A 46 -15.35 7.69 15.96
CA ASP A 46 -14.55 6.68 15.25
C ASP A 46 -13.44 7.33 14.42
N ARG A 47 -13.73 8.45 13.76
CA ARG A 47 -12.73 9.21 13.00
C ARG A 47 -11.56 9.63 13.89
N TYR A 48 -11.86 10.18 15.06
CA TYR A 48 -10.86 10.67 16.00
C TYR A 48 -10.05 9.52 16.62
N GLU A 49 -10.72 8.49 17.13
CA GLU A 49 -10.07 7.34 17.75
C GLU A 49 -9.19 6.58 16.75
N LEU A 50 -9.68 6.36 15.52
CA LEU A 50 -8.91 5.72 14.46
C LEU A 50 -7.69 6.56 14.08
N GLY A 51 -7.82 7.89 14.03
CA GLY A 51 -6.69 8.79 13.76
C GLY A 51 -5.59 8.69 14.82
N GLN A 52 -5.97 8.72 16.10
CA GLN A 52 -5.01 8.57 17.20
C GLN A 52 -4.33 7.20 17.18
N PHE A 53 -5.11 6.15 16.96
CA PHE A 53 -4.60 4.79 16.85
C PHE A 53 -3.60 4.67 15.71
N ALA A 54 -3.95 5.20 14.52
CA ALA A 54 -3.10 5.16 13.35
C ALA A 54 -1.75 5.86 13.59
N ALA A 55 -1.77 7.06 14.18
CA ALA A 55 -0.56 7.81 14.50
C ALA A 55 0.34 7.11 15.52
N THR A 56 -0.23 6.29 16.42
CA THR A 56 0.51 5.65 17.51
C THR A 56 1.01 4.24 17.15
N TYR A 57 0.22 3.47 16.40
CA TYR A 57 0.43 2.02 16.26
C TYR A 57 0.67 1.54 14.84
N LEU A 58 0.45 2.37 13.81
CA LEU A 58 0.75 1.99 12.42
C LEU A 58 2.17 2.41 12.04
N THR A 59 2.45 2.46 10.73
CA THR A 59 3.79 2.75 10.19
C THR A 59 4.33 4.07 10.75
N PRO A 60 5.51 4.06 11.40
CA PRO A 60 6.10 5.28 11.95
C PRO A 60 6.41 6.27 10.83
N TYR A 61 6.41 7.57 11.18
CA TYR A 61 6.70 8.68 10.27
C TYR A 61 5.70 8.88 9.12
N VAL A 62 4.55 8.20 9.15
CA VAL A 62 3.45 8.43 8.20
C VAL A 62 2.38 9.30 8.86
N CYS A 63 1.99 10.40 8.19
CA CYS A 63 0.86 11.21 8.59
C CYS A 63 -0.44 10.60 8.03
N PHE A 64 -1.35 10.18 8.91
CA PHE A 64 -2.62 9.57 8.54
C PHE A 64 -3.78 10.56 8.60
N HIS A 65 -4.60 10.58 7.55
CA HIS A 65 -5.87 11.31 7.54
C HIS A 65 -7.04 10.32 7.47
N VAL A 66 -8.04 10.48 8.33
CA VAL A 66 -9.20 9.59 8.36
C VAL A 66 -10.38 10.23 7.66
N LYS A 67 -10.95 9.52 6.69
CA LYS A 67 -12.01 9.98 5.79
C LYS A 67 -13.13 8.95 5.66
N ALA A 68 -14.31 9.42 5.26
CA ALA A 68 -15.44 8.55 4.96
C ALA A 68 -15.15 7.69 3.72
N TYR A 69 -15.60 6.44 3.72
CA TYR A 69 -15.33 5.50 2.63
C TYR A 69 -15.93 5.93 1.27
N SER A 70 -16.97 6.77 1.24
CA SER A 70 -17.49 7.38 0.01
C SER A 70 -16.46 8.20 -0.77
N MET A 71 -15.44 8.74 -0.10
CA MET A 71 -14.44 9.61 -0.73
C MET A 71 -13.45 8.85 -1.62
N LEU A 72 -13.45 7.50 -1.62
CA LEU A 72 -12.56 6.69 -2.45
C LEU A 72 -12.62 7.03 -3.94
N LYS A 73 -13.83 7.30 -4.46
CA LYS A 73 -14.03 7.62 -5.88
C LYS A 73 -13.49 9.00 -6.23
N GLU A 74 -13.69 9.97 -5.34
CA GLU A 74 -13.22 11.35 -5.50
C GLU A 74 -11.69 11.41 -5.44
N ASP A 75 -11.10 10.72 -4.47
CA ASP A 75 -9.64 10.61 -4.30
C ASP A 75 -8.98 9.63 -5.30
N ARG A 76 -9.75 9.05 -6.24
CA ARG A 76 -9.29 8.11 -7.28
C ARG A 76 -8.50 6.92 -6.74
N VAL A 77 -8.88 6.42 -5.57
CA VAL A 77 -8.21 5.28 -4.95
C VAL A 77 -8.40 4.02 -5.83
N PRO A 78 -7.32 3.30 -6.18
CA PRO A 78 -7.42 2.09 -6.99
C PRO A 78 -8.38 1.07 -6.38
N ARG A 79 -9.10 0.34 -7.23
CA ARG A 79 -10.03 -0.71 -6.79
C ARG A 79 -9.26 -1.88 -6.15
N VAL A 80 -9.95 -2.63 -5.31
CA VAL A 80 -9.44 -3.90 -4.77
C VAL A 80 -9.60 -4.94 -5.88
N GLU A 81 -8.49 -5.52 -6.30
CA GLU A 81 -8.49 -6.65 -7.23
C GLU A 81 -7.90 -7.87 -6.53
N GLU A 82 -8.21 -9.06 -7.05
CA GLU A 82 -7.65 -10.29 -6.52
C GLU A 82 -6.13 -10.31 -6.71
N LEU A 83 -5.41 -10.63 -5.62
CA LEU A 83 -3.96 -10.67 -5.62
C LEU A 83 -3.49 -12.13 -5.63
N PRO A 84 -2.39 -12.43 -6.35
CA PRO A 84 -1.76 -13.72 -6.24
C PRO A 84 -1.39 -14.03 -4.78
N GLU A 85 -1.56 -15.28 -4.36
CA GLU A 85 -1.27 -15.73 -2.99
C GLU A 85 0.14 -15.32 -2.48
N PRO A 86 1.22 -15.39 -3.29
CA PRO A 86 2.54 -14.94 -2.85
C PRO A 86 2.58 -13.45 -2.48
N ILE A 87 1.89 -12.60 -3.24
CA ILE A 87 1.80 -11.16 -3.00
C ILE A 87 1.02 -10.90 -1.71
N TYR A 88 -0.12 -11.56 -1.54
CA TYR A 88 -0.94 -11.42 -0.35
C TYR A 88 -0.19 -11.84 0.92
N LYS A 89 0.45 -13.02 0.91
CA LYS A 89 1.24 -13.52 2.05
C LYS A 89 2.40 -12.58 2.40
N ALA A 90 3.11 -12.08 1.39
CA ALA A 90 4.20 -11.15 1.59
C ALA A 90 3.71 -9.81 2.17
N ALA A 91 2.61 -9.27 1.63
CA ALA A 91 2.03 -8.02 2.13
C ALA A 91 1.53 -8.15 3.58
N MET A 92 1.04 -9.32 3.98
CA MET A 92 0.62 -9.60 5.35
C MET A 92 1.77 -9.86 6.34
N ASN A 93 3.02 -9.97 5.86
CA ASN A 93 4.17 -10.28 6.69
C ASN A 93 4.71 -9.03 7.41
N ARG A 94 4.69 -9.06 8.76
CA ARG A 94 5.22 -7.98 9.61
C ARG A 94 6.73 -7.74 9.43
N CYS A 95 7.45 -8.76 8.99
CA CYS A 95 8.89 -8.74 8.76
C CYS A 95 9.23 -8.57 7.27
N LEU A 96 8.33 -7.99 6.46
CA LEU A 96 8.66 -7.61 5.09
C LEU A 96 9.70 -6.48 5.11
N ASP A 97 10.82 -6.74 4.46
CA ASP A 97 11.90 -5.80 4.18
C ASP A 97 12.10 -5.68 2.66
N GLN A 98 13.02 -4.81 2.26
CA GLN A 98 13.28 -4.53 0.85
C GLN A 98 13.74 -5.77 0.08
N GLU A 99 14.60 -6.59 0.67
CA GLU A 99 15.15 -7.78 -0.01
C GLU A 99 14.06 -8.82 -0.26
N ARG A 100 13.24 -9.09 0.76
CA ARG A 100 12.11 -10.03 0.65
C ARG A 100 11.05 -9.53 -0.32
N LEU A 101 10.75 -8.23 -0.32
CA LEU A 101 9.86 -7.63 -1.30
C LEU A 101 10.38 -7.85 -2.72
N LEU A 102 11.64 -7.50 -2.98
CA LEU A 102 12.25 -7.67 -4.31
C LEU A 102 12.32 -9.14 -4.70
N SER A 103 12.59 -10.06 -3.76
CA SER A 103 12.59 -11.50 -4.01
C SER A 103 11.21 -12.00 -4.45
N VAL A 104 10.14 -11.54 -3.79
CA VAL A 104 8.77 -11.93 -4.14
C VAL A 104 8.39 -11.36 -5.51
N VAL A 105 8.66 -10.08 -5.76
CA VAL A 105 8.37 -9.44 -7.05
C VAL A 105 9.13 -10.12 -8.19
N ASN A 106 10.43 -10.38 -8.01
CA ASN A 106 11.25 -11.05 -9.02
C ASN A 106 10.88 -12.52 -9.21
N GLY A 107 10.36 -13.20 -8.18
CA GLY A 107 9.83 -14.56 -8.32
C GLY A 107 8.54 -14.61 -9.15
N MET A 108 7.77 -13.52 -9.15
CA MET A 108 6.52 -13.39 -9.92
C MET A 108 6.74 -12.83 -11.33
N PHE A 109 7.84 -12.12 -11.55
CA PHE A 109 8.15 -11.44 -12.81
C PHE A 109 9.19 -12.22 -13.61
N THR A 110 8.76 -12.96 -14.63
CA THR A 110 9.65 -13.84 -15.42
C THR A 110 10.51 -13.10 -16.45
N ASN A 111 10.07 -11.92 -16.90
CA ASN A 111 10.67 -11.21 -18.04
C ASN A 111 11.67 -10.11 -17.65
N GLY A 112 12.29 -10.21 -16.48
CA GLY A 112 13.30 -9.26 -16.06
C GLY A 112 13.58 -9.30 -14.57
N ARG A 113 14.37 -8.34 -14.10
CA ARG A 113 14.70 -8.19 -12.69
C ARG A 113 14.44 -6.77 -12.23
N VAL A 114 13.60 -6.64 -11.20
CA VAL A 114 13.39 -5.42 -10.44
C VAL A 114 14.49 -5.28 -9.40
N SER A 115 15.06 -4.08 -9.33
CA SER A 115 16.11 -3.71 -8.39
C SER A 115 15.77 -2.38 -7.72
N PHE A 116 16.19 -2.22 -6.48
CA PHE A 116 16.11 -0.93 -5.81
C PHE A 116 17.24 -0.02 -6.28
N ARG A 117 16.90 1.22 -6.63
CA ARG A 117 17.87 2.24 -7.03
C ARG A 117 18.19 3.18 -5.88
N CYS A 118 17.18 3.90 -5.40
CA CYS A 118 17.32 4.87 -4.31
C CYS A 118 15.96 5.22 -3.69
N TYR A 119 16.01 5.88 -2.53
CA TYR A 119 14.85 6.48 -1.88
C TYR A 119 15.04 8.00 -1.84
N ASP A 120 14.06 8.74 -2.32
CA ASP A 120 13.95 10.18 -2.16
C ASP A 120 13.14 10.49 -0.89
N PRO A 121 13.80 10.94 0.21
CA PRO A 121 13.12 11.22 1.46
C PRO A 121 12.26 12.49 1.41
N ILE A 122 12.54 13.43 0.50
CA ILE A 122 11.78 14.68 0.36
C ILE A 122 10.44 14.38 -0.30
N ALA A 123 10.46 13.60 -1.38
CA ALA A 123 9.25 13.18 -2.06
C ALA A 123 8.54 12.00 -1.37
N GLY A 124 9.23 11.29 -0.47
CA GLY A 124 8.79 9.99 0.03
C GLY A 124 8.59 9.03 -1.13
N ARG A 125 9.57 8.92 -2.04
CA ARG A 125 9.47 8.15 -3.27
C ARG A 125 10.56 7.08 -3.35
N ILE A 126 10.15 5.85 -3.63
CA ILE A 126 11.04 4.71 -3.86
C ILE A 126 11.27 4.58 -5.38
N HIS A 127 12.52 4.66 -5.80
CA HIS A 127 12.93 4.46 -7.19
C HIS A 127 13.40 3.02 -7.40
N LEU A 128 12.77 2.36 -8.35
CA LEU A 128 13.06 0.99 -8.75
C LEU A 128 13.46 0.98 -10.23
N ASP A 129 14.44 0.16 -10.58
CA ASP A 129 14.82 -0.09 -11.97
C ASP A 129 14.40 -1.52 -12.34
N LEU A 130 13.65 -1.66 -13.43
CA LEU A 130 13.37 -2.94 -14.08
C LEU A 130 14.37 -3.13 -15.21
N TRP A 131 15.09 -4.25 -15.15
CA TRP A 131 16.02 -4.71 -16.19
C TRP A 131 15.35 -5.86 -16.95
N PRO A 132 14.71 -5.56 -18.10
CA PRO A 132 13.97 -6.56 -18.84
C PRO A 132 14.90 -7.49 -19.63
N ASN A 133 14.51 -8.77 -19.72
CA ASN A 133 15.16 -9.73 -20.61
C ASN A 133 14.45 -9.83 -21.97
N ALA A 134 13.25 -9.26 -22.08
CA ALA A 134 12.40 -9.22 -23.26
C ALA A 134 11.53 -7.95 -23.23
N PRO A 135 10.93 -7.52 -24.35
CA PRO A 135 10.02 -6.36 -24.35
C PRO A 135 8.91 -6.51 -23.31
N VAL A 136 8.76 -5.52 -22.43
CA VAL A 136 7.75 -5.51 -21.37
C VAL A 136 6.43 -4.99 -21.92
N THR A 137 5.42 -5.84 -21.92
CA THR A 137 4.06 -5.50 -22.33
C THR A 137 3.39 -4.57 -21.32
N ASP A 138 2.38 -3.82 -21.74
CA ASP A 138 1.67 -2.91 -20.84
C ASP A 138 0.92 -3.65 -19.72
N ILE A 139 0.49 -4.90 -19.98
CA ILE A 139 -0.11 -5.79 -18.98
C ILE A 139 0.90 -6.10 -17.87
N GLU A 140 2.14 -6.43 -18.22
CA GLU A 140 3.20 -6.70 -17.25
C GLU A 140 3.56 -5.47 -16.42
N LYS A 141 3.57 -4.28 -17.03
CA LYS A 141 3.76 -3.01 -16.31
C LYS A 141 2.64 -2.77 -15.31
N GLU A 142 1.39 -3.03 -15.70
CA GLU A 142 0.23 -2.87 -14.82
C GLU A 142 0.26 -3.85 -13.65
N LEU A 143 0.58 -5.13 -13.91
CA LEU A 143 0.72 -6.15 -12.88
C LEU A 143 1.84 -5.81 -11.90
N LEU A 144 3.01 -5.41 -12.41
CA LEU A 144 4.13 -4.98 -11.59
C LEU A 144 3.74 -3.79 -10.69
N HIS A 145 3.11 -2.78 -11.28
CA HIS A 145 2.63 -1.62 -10.53
C HIS A 145 1.64 -2.02 -9.44
N ARG A 146 0.72 -2.93 -9.74
CA ARG A 146 -0.26 -3.47 -8.79
C ARG A 146 0.41 -4.20 -7.64
N TYR A 147 1.38 -5.06 -7.91
CA TYR A 147 2.08 -5.81 -6.86
C TYR A 147 2.90 -4.88 -5.97
N LEU A 148 3.59 -3.92 -6.56
CA LEU A 148 4.37 -2.92 -5.81
C LEU A 148 3.47 -2.04 -4.94
N TYR A 149 2.31 -1.63 -5.44
CA TYR A 149 1.33 -0.86 -4.65
C TYR A 149 0.92 -1.57 -3.35
N GLU A 150 0.86 -2.90 -3.37
CA GLU A 150 0.45 -3.69 -2.20
C GLU A 150 1.60 -4.02 -1.24
N LEU A 151 2.82 -4.16 -1.77
CA LEU A 151 3.98 -4.58 -1.00
C LEU A 151 4.79 -3.42 -0.42
N LEU A 152 4.77 -2.26 -1.06
CA LEU A 152 5.57 -1.13 -0.63
C LEU A 152 5.06 -0.52 0.68
N PRO A 153 5.96 0.09 1.47
CA PRO A 153 5.60 0.69 2.74
C PRO A 153 4.61 1.83 2.57
N LEU A 154 3.62 1.90 3.47
CA LEU A 154 2.69 3.02 3.54
C LEU A 154 3.42 4.37 3.66
N GLY A 155 2.84 5.40 3.06
CA GLY A 155 3.41 6.74 3.03
C GLY A 155 4.46 6.96 1.93
N SER A 156 4.98 5.89 1.33
CA SER A 156 5.90 5.98 0.19
C SER A 156 5.19 5.80 -1.15
N SER A 157 5.42 6.74 -2.06
CA SER A 157 5.14 6.56 -3.49
C SER A 157 6.26 5.76 -4.16
N PHE A 158 6.06 5.31 -5.39
CA PHE A 158 7.11 4.63 -6.14
C PHE A 158 7.10 4.99 -7.61
N GLU A 159 8.24 4.74 -8.23
CA GLU A 159 8.47 4.92 -9.65
C GLU A 159 9.35 3.78 -10.15
N VAL A 160 8.91 3.17 -11.25
CA VAL A 160 9.67 2.10 -11.93
C VAL A 160 10.24 2.66 -13.22
N THR A 161 11.56 2.64 -13.34
CA THR A 161 12.26 2.96 -14.59
C THR A 161 12.48 1.67 -15.38
N TYR A 162 11.95 1.63 -16.60
CA TYR A 162 12.13 0.52 -17.54
C TYR A 162 13.38 0.78 -18.37
N ARG A 163 14.39 -0.09 -18.25
CA ARG A 163 15.68 0.05 -18.94
C ARG A 163 15.69 -0.65 -20.30
#